data_AF-A0A667XT20-F1
#
_entry.id   AF-A0A667XT20-F1
#
_cell.length_a   1.000
_cell.length_b   1.000
_cell.length_c   1.000
_cell.angle_alpha   90.00
_cell.angle_beta   90.00
_cell.angle_gamma   90.00
#
_symmetry.space_group_name_H-M   'P 1'
#
loop_
_entity.id
_entity.type
_entity.pdbx_description
1 polymer ?
#
loop_
_entity_poly.entity_id
_entity_poly.type
_entity_poly.pdbx_seq_one_letter_code
_entity_poly.pdbx_strand_id
1 'polypeptide(L)'
;MNIHPLDCKEEQGSISRCPTISQEKLLDRVIQHAEVIYRVSEESCTLFEEMFVPFPMRLQRNQAGYTCITKALPIPSSKSEIQQISDTWLLHSVLMLVQSWIEPLVYLQTTLDRYDDAPDLLLNKTKWVSEKLVSLEQGVVVLMKKMLDEGMLTTAYNEHGLVQYDVQPEMLESVLRDYMLLSCFKKDAHKMETFLKLLKCRQTDKYNCALY
;
A
#
# COMPACT_ATOMS: atom_id res chain seq x y z
N MET A 1 21.25 -1.63 11.56
CA MET A 1 21.00 -2.79 12.46
C MET A 1 20.45 -3.90 11.57
N ASN A 2 21.33 -4.81 11.17
CA ASN A 2 21.00 -5.85 10.18
C ASN A 2 20.20 -6.95 10.86
N ILE A 3 18.97 -7.19 10.39
CA ILE A 3 18.20 -8.37 10.79
C ILE A 3 18.76 -9.54 9.98
N HIS A 4 19.70 -10.27 10.55
CA HIS A 4 20.03 -11.61 10.06
C HIS A 4 18.83 -12.53 10.30
N PRO A 5 18.41 -13.34 9.31
CA PRO A 5 17.57 -14.49 9.60
C PRO A 5 18.30 -15.36 10.62
N LEU A 6 17.60 -15.79 11.67
CA LEU A 6 18.13 -16.79 12.60
C LEU A 6 18.46 -18.04 11.78
N ASP A 7 19.75 -18.31 11.64
CA ASP A 7 20.30 -19.46 10.92
C ASP A 7 19.93 -20.73 11.72
N CYS A 8 18.83 -21.39 11.34
CA CYS A 8 18.40 -22.65 11.95
C CYS A 8 19.39 -23.74 11.51
N LYS A 9 20.48 -23.95 12.28
CA LYS A 9 21.44 -25.05 12.06
C LYS A 9 20.79 -26.39 12.38
N GLU A 10 20.70 -27.27 11.39
CA GLU A 10 20.39 -28.69 11.58
C GLU A 10 21.59 -29.39 12.24
N GLU A 11 21.59 -29.50 13.57
CA GLU A 11 22.44 -30.50 14.23
C GLU A 11 21.72 -31.85 14.18
N GLN A 12 22.41 -32.84 13.59
CA GLN A 12 21.92 -34.20 13.40
C GLN A 12 21.49 -34.82 14.74
N GLY A 13 20.19 -35.08 14.88
CA GLY A 13 19.61 -35.85 16.00
C GLY A 13 18.52 -35.17 16.81
N SER A 14 18.26 -33.88 16.59
CA SER A 14 17.18 -33.12 17.24
C SER A 14 16.21 -32.61 16.16
N ILE A 15 14.95 -33.03 16.19
CA ILE A 15 13.88 -32.36 15.42
C ILE A 15 13.60 -31.03 16.13
N SER A 16 14.52 -30.06 16.00
CA SER A 16 14.24 -28.68 16.35
C SER A 16 13.31 -28.11 15.29
N ARG A 17 11.99 -28.29 15.47
CA ARG A 17 10.99 -27.53 14.72
C ARG A 17 11.26 -26.05 14.95
N CYS A 18 11.85 -25.38 13.95
CA CYS A 18 11.99 -23.94 13.91
C CYS A 18 10.56 -23.37 14.14
N PRO A 19 10.29 -22.60 15.21
CA PRO A 19 8.91 -22.25 15.57
C PRO A 19 8.31 -21.36 14.48
N THR A 20 7.34 -21.89 13.74
CA THR A 20 6.63 -21.16 12.69
C THR A 20 5.86 -19.99 13.31
N ILE A 21 6.03 -18.78 12.78
CA ILE A 21 5.28 -17.59 13.20
C ILE A 21 3.78 -17.88 13.10
N SER A 22 3.00 -17.60 14.16
CA SER A 22 1.54 -17.82 14.17
C SER A 22 0.82 -16.88 13.19
N GLN A 23 -0.40 -17.25 12.79
CA GLN A 23 -1.19 -16.45 11.84
C GLN A 23 -1.47 -15.06 12.41
N GLU A 24 -1.87 -15.00 13.68
CA GLU A 24 -2.10 -13.77 14.43
C GLU A 24 -0.86 -12.86 14.43
N LYS A 25 0.32 -13.39 14.77
CA LYS A 25 1.57 -12.61 14.79
C LYS A 25 1.96 -12.11 13.39
N LEU A 26 1.65 -12.88 12.35
CA LEU A 26 1.90 -12.47 10.98
C LEU A 26 0.94 -11.34 10.56
N LEU A 27 -0.35 -11.50 10.87
CA LEU A 27 -1.37 -10.47 10.61
C LEU A 27 -1.04 -9.17 11.33
N ASP A 28 -0.61 -9.23 12.59
CA ASP A 28 -0.17 -8.05 13.36
C ASP A 28 0.99 -7.30 12.70
N ARG A 29 2.00 -8.04 12.21
CA ARG A 29 3.14 -7.44 11.51
C ARG A 29 2.72 -6.78 10.21
N VAL A 30 1.83 -7.41 9.45
CA VAL A 30 1.30 -6.86 8.19
C VAL A 30 0.46 -5.60 8.44
N ILE A 31 -0.38 -5.60 9.49
CA ILE A 31 -1.15 -4.41 9.91
C ILE A 31 -0.22 -3.27 10.29
N GLN A 32 0.75 -3.53 11.18
CA GLN A 32 1.70 -2.49 11.60
C GLN A 32 2.46 -1.92 10.40
N HIS A 33 2.84 -2.77 9.44
CA HIS A 33 3.54 -2.32 8.25
C HIS A 33 2.67 -1.42 7.37
N ALA A 34 1.42 -1.81 7.12
CA ALA A 34 0.46 -1.01 6.37
C ALA A 34 0.16 0.33 7.07
N GLU A 35 0.02 0.33 8.40
CA GLU A 35 -0.22 1.55 9.20
C GLU A 35 0.95 2.54 9.10
N VAL A 36 2.20 2.06 9.16
CA VAL A 36 3.38 2.94 8.99
C VAL A 36 3.45 3.47 7.55
N ILE A 37 3.18 2.63 6.54
CA ILE A 37 3.12 3.08 5.14
C ILE A 37 2.06 4.18 4.99
N TYR A 38 0.85 3.97 5.49
CA TYR A 38 -0.22 4.98 5.45
C TYR A 38 0.20 6.30 6.09
N ARG A 39 0.74 6.27 7.31
CA ARG A 39 1.19 7.47 8.01
C ARG A 39 2.26 8.23 7.24
N VAL A 40 3.30 7.55 6.75
CA VAL A 40 4.37 8.20 5.97
C VAL A 40 3.84 8.73 4.64
N SER A 41 2.84 8.08 4.05
CA SER A 41 2.17 8.55 2.82
C SER A 41 1.36 9.82 3.06
N GLU A 42 0.65 9.90 4.19
CA GLU A 42 -0.05 11.11 4.61
C GLU A 42 0.93 12.26 4.79
N GLU A 43 2.01 12.05 5.54
CA GLU A 43 3.05 13.06 5.75
C GLU A 43 3.70 13.51 4.44
N SER A 44 4.00 12.57 3.53
CA SER A 44 4.60 12.89 2.22
C SER A 44 3.65 13.68 1.33
N CYS A 45 2.37 13.31 1.32
CA CYS A 45 1.33 14.01 0.56
C CYS A 45 1.15 15.45 1.07
N THR A 46 1.11 15.64 2.39
CA THR A 46 1.00 16.97 3.01
C THR A 46 2.23 17.82 2.70
N LEU A 47 3.43 17.24 2.84
CA LEU A 47 4.69 17.94 2.56
C LEU A 47 4.75 18.39 1.08
N PHE A 48 4.40 17.51 0.14
CA PHE A 48 4.33 17.86 -1.28
C PHE A 48 3.31 18.98 -1.54
N GLU A 49 2.12 18.89 -0.93
CA GLU A 49 1.07 19.90 -1.07
C GLU A 49 1.55 21.28 -0.61
N GLU A 50 2.19 21.34 0.55
CA GLU A 50 2.68 22.57 1.15
C GLU A 50 3.76 23.25 0.31
N MET A 51 4.64 22.46 -0.32
CA MET A 51 5.81 22.96 -1.05
C MET A 51 5.49 23.31 -2.50
N PHE A 52 4.73 22.47 -3.20
CA PHE A 52 4.62 22.57 -4.66
C PHE A 52 3.23 22.97 -5.15
N VAL A 53 2.16 22.63 -4.43
CA VAL A 53 0.79 22.89 -4.92
C VAL A 53 0.39 24.33 -4.62
N PRO A 54 0.03 25.16 -5.63
CA PRO A 54 -0.40 26.53 -5.38
C PRO A 54 -1.67 26.62 -4.52
N PHE A 55 -1.73 27.60 -3.61
CA PHE A 55 -2.86 27.77 -2.67
C PHE A 55 -4.26 27.78 -3.33
N PRO A 56 -4.50 28.46 -4.47
CA PRO A 56 -5.81 28.42 -5.13
C PRO A 56 -6.25 27.00 -5.53
N MET A 57 -5.30 26.14 -5.89
CA MET A 57 -5.56 24.75 -6.30
C MET A 57 -5.87 23.86 -5.08
N ARG A 58 -5.27 24.15 -3.91
CA ARG A 58 -5.59 23.46 -2.64
C ARG A 58 -7.07 23.61 -2.27
N LEU A 59 -7.67 24.76 -2.59
CA LEU A 59 -9.09 25.05 -2.31
C LEU A 59 -10.05 24.31 -3.26
N GLN A 60 -9.61 23.98 -4.47
CA GLN A 60 -10.40 23.25 -5.47
C GLN A 60 -10.42 21.72 -5.24
N ARG A 61 -9.66 21.22 -4.26
CA ARG A 61 -9.57 19.80 -3.87
C ARG A 61 -10.93 19.11 -3.69
N ASN A 62 -11.92 19.82 -3.15
CA ASN A 62 -13.25 19.27 -2.90
C ASN A 62 -14.17 19.31 -4.13
N GLN A 63 -13.77 20.01 -5.20
CA GLN A 63 -14.59 20.23 -6.40
C GLN A 63 -14.09 19.43 -7.60
N ALA A 64 -12.80 19.16 -7.69
CA ALA A 64 -12.18 18.62 -8.90
C ALA A 64 -12.28 17.10 -9.09
N GLY A 65 -12.89 16.34 -8.16
CA GLY A 65 -13.34 14.96 -8.42
C GLY A 65 -12.30 13.99 -8.98
N TYR A 66 -11.00 14.21 -8.73
CA TYR A 66 -9.94 13.40 -9.32
C TYR A 66 -10.10 11.93 -8.95
N THR A 67 -10.16 11.09 -9.97
CA THR A 67 -10.38 9.65 -9.86
C THR A 67 -9.05 8.93 -9.79
N CYS A 68 -8.86 8.10 -8.77
CA CYS A 68 -7.67 7.25 -8.62
C CYS A 68 -7.70 6.08 -9.61
N ILE A 69 -6.53 5.64 -10.06
CA ILE A 69 -6.36 4.51 -10.99
C ILE A 69 -7.06 3.24 -10.47
N THR A 70 -7.04 3.06 -9.16
CA THR A 70 -7.67 1.93 -8.46
C THR A 70 -9.20 1.95 -8.45
N LYS A 71 -9.86 3.03 -8.90
CA LYS A 71 -11.33 3.07 -9.01
C LYS A 71 -11.87 2.06 -10.03
N ALA A 72 -11.06 1.66 -11.02
CA ALA A 72 -11.42 0.64 -11.99
C ALA A 72 -11.34 -0.79 -11.42
N LEU A 73 -10.68 -0.98 -10.27
CA LEU A 73 -10.56 -2.28 -9.64
C LEU A 73 -11.86 -2.65 -8.91
N PRO A 74 -12.23 -3.93 -8.85
CA PRO A 74 -13.43 -4.41 -8.16
C PRO A 74 -13.21 -4.42 -6.63
N ILE A 75 -12.83 -3.28 -6.07
CA ILE A 75 -12.48 -3.12 -4.66
C ILE A 75 -13.66 -2.46 -3.94
N PRO A 76 -14.14 -3.04 -2.83
CA PRO A 76 -15.18 -2.43 -2.01
C PRO A 76 -14.84 -1.00 -1.63
N SER A 77 -15.80 -0.11 -1.79
CA SER A 77 -15.59 1.32 -1.51
C SER A 77 -16.59 1.85 -0.48
N SER A 78 -17.75 1.21 -0.36
CA SER A 78 -18.75 1.55 0.66
C SER A 78 -18.55 0.73 1.92
N LYS A 79 -18.86 1.34 3.07
CA LYS A 79 -18.84 0.66 4.37
C LYS A 79 -19.69 -0.62 4.38
N SER A 80 -20.86 -0.60 3.71
CA SER A 80 -21.74 -1.76 3.59
C SER A 80 -21.11 -2.91 2.80
N GLU A 81 -20.43 -2.63 1.69
CA GLU A 81 -19.73 -3.66 0.92
C GLU A 81 -18.55 -4.24 1.72
N ILE A 82 -17.79 -3.37 2.38
CA ILE A 82 -16.64 -3.75 3.21
C ILE A 82 -17.05 -4.68 4.35
N GLN A 83 -18.21 -4.45 4.97
CA GLN A 83 -18.69 -5.30 6.06
C GLN A 83 -19.20 -6.67 5.59
N GLN A 84 -19.66 -6.79 4.35
CA GLN A 84 -20.25 -8.02 3.80
C GLN A 84 -19.26 -8.88 3.01
N ILE A 85 -18.16 -8.31 2.53
CA ILE A 85 -17.18 -9.04 1.72
C ILE A 85 -16.43 -10.10 2.55
N SER A 86 -16.07 -11.23 1.94
CA SER A 86 -15.37 -12.32 2.61
C SER A 86 -13.92 -11.96 2.97
N ASP A 87 -13.37 -12.66 3.96
CA ASP A 87 -11.98 -12.50 4.40
C ASP A 87 -10.97 -12.78 3.28
N THR A 88 -11.25 -13.79 2.44
CA THR A 88 -10.46 -14.10 1.23
C THR A 88 -10.44 -12.91 0.28
N TRP A 89 -11.60 -12.32 0.00
CA TRP A 89 -11.69 -11.18 -0.90
C TRP A 89 -11.07 -9.90 -0.31
N LEU A 90 -11.13 -9.70 1.02
CA LEU A 90 -10.41 -8.61 1.69
C LEU A 90 -8.90 -8.72 1.46
N LEU A 91 -8.32 -9.90 1.69
CA LEU A 91 -6.90 -10.14 1.46
C LEU A 91 -6.49 -9.95 0.00
N HIS A 92 -7.29 -10.47 -0.94
CA HIS A 92 -7.06 -10.24 -2.37
C HIS A 92 -7.15 -8.76 -2.73
N SER A 93 -8.10 -8.02 -2.15
CA SER A 93 -8.22 -6.57 -2.36
C SER A 93 -6.98 -5.83 -1.86
N VAL A 94 -6.44 -6.19 -0.70
CA VAL A 94 -5.18 -5.62 -0.20
C VAL A 94 -4.04 -5.90 -1.17
N LEU A 95 -3.89 -7.14 -1.63
CA LEU A 95 -2.83 -7.51 -2.58
C LEU A 95 -2.96 -6.73 -3.90
N MET A 96 -4.17 -6.63 -4.48
CA MET A 96 -4.43 -5.87 -5.70
C MET A 96 -4.06 -4.39 -5.52
N LEU A 97 -4.41 -3.78 -4.40
CA LEU A 97 -4.01 -2.39 -4.09
C LEU A 97 -2.49 -2.28 -4.04
N VAL A 98 -1.82 -3.15 -3.28
CA VAL A 98 -0.36 -3.10 -3.11
C VAL A 98 0.34 -3.19 -4.47
N GLN A 99 -0.04 -4.17 -5.29
CA GLN A 99 0.58 -4.39 -6.61
C GLN A 99 0.32 -3.24 -7.58
N SER A 100 -0.87 -2.66 -7.56
CA SER A 100 -1.25 -1.54 -8.44
C SER A 100 -0.44 -0.26 -8.16
N TRP A 101 0.24 -0.17 -7.01
CA TRP A 101 0.98 1.03 -6.59
C TRP A 101 2.50 0.89 -6.67
N ILE A 102 3.04 -0.31 -6.92
CA ILE A 102 4.51 -0.52 -7.00
C ILE A 102 5.13 0.34 -8.11
N GLU A 103 4.65 0.19 -9.35
CA GLU A 103 5.20 0.93 -10.49
C GLU A 103 4.92 2.44 -10.43
N PRO A 104 3.70 2.92 -10.10
CA PRO A 104 3.45 4.36 -9.94
C PRO A 104 4.35 5.04 -8.91
N LEU A 105 4.69 4.37 -7.80
CA LEU A 105 5.59 4.94 -6.80
C LEU A 105 7.05 4.98 -7.26
N VAL A 106 7.49 3.99 -8.06
CA VAL A 106 8.80 4.03 -8.70
C VAL A 106 8.85 5.19 -9.70
N TYR A 107 7.81 5.37 -10.52
CA TYR A 107 7.72 6.49 -11.45
C TYR A 107 7.76 7.84 -10.72
N LEU A 108 7.04 7.98 -9.60
CA LEU A 108 7.07 9.19 -8.77
C LEU A 108 8.50 9.54 -8.31
N GLN A 109 9.35 8.57 -7.97
CA GLN A 109 10.75 8.87 -7.63
C GLN A 109 11.47 9.58 -8.78
N THR A 110 11.27 9.09 -10.00
CA THR A 110 11.91 9.68 -11.19
C THR A 110 11.39 11.06 -11.57
N THR A 111 10.17 11.43 -11.15
CA THR A 111 9.64 12.78 -11.35
C THR A 111 10.10 13.73 -10.26
N LEU A 112 10.15 13.27 -9.01
CA LEU A 112 10.61 14.07 -7.86
C LEU A 112 12.05 14.55 -8.02
N ASP A 113 12.93 13.73 -8.61
CA ASP A 113 14.31 14.11 -8.92
C ASP A 113 14.43 15.29 -9.91
N ARG A 114 13.34 15.67 -10.59
CA ARG A 114 13.32 16.78 -11.57
C ARG A 114 12.85 18.11 -10.99
N TYR A 115 12.36 18.13 -9.74
CA TYR A 115 11.97 19.37 -9.09
C TYR A 115 13.21 20.06 -8.53
N ASP A 116 13.44 21.31 -8.93
CA ASP A 116 14.49 22.13 -8.35
C ASP A 116 14.29 22.20 -6.81
N ASP A 117 15.35 21.89 -6.06
CA ASP A 117 15.38 21.91 -4.59
C ASP A 117 14.33 21.04 -3.87
N ALA A 118 13.91 19.91 -4.45
CA ALA A 118 13.08 18.94 -3.73
C ALA A 118 13.73 18.54 -2.40
N PRO A 119 13.07 18.73 -1.23
CA PRO A 119 13.74 18.48 0.03
C PRO A 119 14.07 17.01 0.21
N ASP A 120 15.29 16.73 0.68
CA ASP A 120 15.76 15.38 1.02
C ASP A 120 14.75 14.63 1.88
N LEU A 121 14.03 15.34 2.76
CA LEU A 121 12.99 14.76 3.59
C LEU A 121 11.86 14.11 2.77
N LEU A 122 11.38 14.79 1.72
CA LEU A 122 10.31 14.27 0.85
C LEU A 122 10.83 13.11 0.00
N LEU A 123 12.02 13.27 -0.60
CA LEU A 123 12.66 12.22 -1.39
C LEU A 123 12.86 10.95 -0.56
N ASN A 124 13.43 11.08 0.64
CA ASN A 124 13.67 9.96 1.53
C ASN A 124 12.37 9.27 1.99
N LYS A 125 11.31 10.03 2.30
CA LYS A 125 10.03 9.44 2.70
C LYS A 125 9.36 8.68 1.57
N THR A 126 9.30 9.27 0.37
CA THR A 126 8.65 8.64 -0.79
C THR A 126 9.44 7.42 -1.28
N LYS A 127 10.78 7.46 -1.23
CA LYS A 127 11.64 6.30 -1.47
C LYS A 127 11.39 5.19 -0.45
N TRP A 128 11.38 5.53 0.83
CA TRP A 128 11.10 4.58 1.91
C TRP A 128 9.74 3.90 1.70
N VAL A 129 8.71 4.67 1.35
CA VAL A 129 7.36 4.14 1.04
C VAL A 129 7.41 3.15 -0.12
N SER A 130 8.09 3.49 -1.22
CA SER A 130 8.23 2.60 -2.39
C SER A 130 8.89 1.27 -2.01
N GLU A 131 9.99 1.30 -1.25
CA GLU A 131 10.69 0.10 -0.78
C GLU A 131 9.85 -0.75 0.19
N LYS A 132 9.12 -0.08 1.09
CA LYS A 132 8.26 -0.76 2.08
C LYS A 132 7.00 -1.34 1.49
N LEU A 133 6.47 -0.77 0.41
CA LEU A 133 5.34 -1.35 -0.29
C LEU A 133 5.66 -2.75 -0.85
N VAL A 134 6.85 -2.95 -1.43
CA VAL A 134 7.31 -4.27 -1.89
C VAL A 134 7.46 -5.25 -0.72
N SER A 135 7.96 -4.77 0.42
CA SER A 135 8.07 -5.59 1.63
C SER A 135 6.68 -5.93 2.21
N LEU A 136 5.69 -5.04 2.06
CA LEU A 136 4.30 -5.31 2.44
C LEU A 136 3.66 -6.37 1.54
N GLU A 137 3.89 -6.31 0.23
CA GLU A 137 3.43 -7.32 -0.74
C GLU A 137 3.85 -8.72 -0.30
N GLN A 138 5.14 -8.90 0.02
CA GLN A 138 5.67 -10.17 0.50
C GLN A 138 4.97 -10.63 1.77
N GLY A 139 4.76 -9.73 2.74
CA GLY A 139 4.03 -10.01 3.96
C GLY A 139 2.59 -10.47 3.71
N VAL A 140 1.88 -9.80 2.81
CA VAL A 140 0.50 -10.14 2.41
C VAL A 140 0.45 -11.51 1.72
N VAL A 141 1.38 -11.80 0.79
CA VAL A 141 1.45 -13.10 0.12
C VAL A 141 1.69 -14.24 1.11
N VAL A 142 2.59 -14.06 2.08
CA VAL A 142 2.83 -15.06 3.13
C VAL A 142 1.60 -15.22 4.02
N LEU A 143 0.91 -14.13 4.35
CA LEU A 143 -0.33 -14.16 5.13
C LEU A 143 -1.44 -14.91 4.40
N MET A 144 -1.63 -14.63 3.10
CA MET A 144 -2.60 -15.32 2.26
C MET A 144 -2.34 -16.83 2.23
N LYS A 145 -1.09 -17.25 1.97
CA LYS A 145 -0.71 -18.68 2.00
C LYS A 145 -1.05 -19.35 3.33
N LYS A 146 -0.86 -18.63 4.44
CA LYS A 146 -1.11 -19.15 5.77
C LYS A 146 -2.60 -19.20 6.13
N MET A 147 -3.39 -18.26 5.64
CA MET A 147 -4.81 -18.12 5.97
C MET A 147 -5.75 -18.90 5.05
N LEU A 148 -5.38 -19.07 3.79
CA LEU A 148 -6.28 -19.61 2.77
C LEU A 148 -6.04 -21.10 2.47
N ASP A 149 -4.95 -21.70 2.96
CA ASP A 149 -4.55 -23.10 2.68
C ASP A 149 -4.51 -23.46 1.18
N GLU A 150 -4.48 -22.43 0.31
CA GLU A 150 -4.51 -22.59 -1.14
C GLU A 150 -3.08 -22.64 -1.68
N GLY A 151 -2.74 -23.80 -2.23
CA GLY A 151 -1.54 -24.00 -3.02
C GLY A 151 -1.47 -22.99 -4.16
N MET A 152 -0.38 -22.21 -4.17
CA MET A 152 0.10 -21.37 -5.26
C MET A 152 -0.99 -20.72 -6.14
N LEU A 153 -1.53 -19.59 -5.70
CA LEU A 153 -2.32 -18.73 -6.57
C LEU A 153 -1.41 -18.09 -7.62
N THR A 154 -1.58 -18.50 -8.87
CA THR A 154 -1.02 -17.83 -10.04
C THR A 154 -1.66 -16.45 -10.17
N THR A 155 -0.86 -15.41 -10.05
CA THR A 155 -1.24 -14.03 -10.37
C THR A 155 -1.60 -13.94 -11.85
N ALA A 156 -2.85 -13.62 -12.15
CA ALA A 156 -3.21 -13.06 -13.45
C ALA A 156 -2.60 -11.65 -13.51
N TYR A 157 -1.42 -11.56 -14.13
CA TYR A 157 -0.83 -10.30 -14.55
C TYR A 157 -1.76 -9.69 -15.61
N ASN A 158 -2.64 -8.78 -15.18
CA ASN A 158 -3.31 -7.90 -16.12
C ASN A 158 -2.31 -6.81 -16.48
N GLU A 159 -1.66 -7.01 -17.62
CA GLU A 159 -0.97 -5.97 -18.36
C GLU A 159 -2.02 -4.94 -18.79
N HIS A 160 -2.31 -3.97 -17.93
CA HIS A 160 -2.97 -2.76 -18.37
C HIS A 160 -1.92 -1.93 -19.08
N GLY A 161 -2.05 -1.90 -20.41
CA GLY A 161 -1.11 -1.31 -21.34
C GLY A 161 -0.59 0.05 -20.89
N LEU A 162 0.72 0.19 -21.02
CA LEU A 162 1.44 1.45 -21.03
C LEU A 162 0.71 2.46 -21.91
N VAL A 163 0.00 3.39 -21.28
CA VAL A 163 -0.32 4.65 -21.95
C VAL A 163 0.98 5.45 -21.94
N GLN A 164 1.73 5.35 -23.05
CA GLN A 164 2.83 6.25 -23.32
C GLN A 164 2.28 7.68 -23.38
N TYR A 165 2.62 8.48 -22.38
CA TYR A 165 2.66 9.93 -22.53
C TYR A 165 4.11 10.32 -22.75
N ASP A 166 4.50 10.42 -24.02
CA ASP A 166 5.66 11.20 -24.43
C ASP A 166 5.16 12.60 -24.83
N VAL A 167 5.02 13.47 -23.84
CA VAL A 167 4.95 14.92 -23.99
C VAL A 167 5.48 15.52 -22.69
N GLN A 168 6.56 16.29 -22.76
CA GLN A 168 7.03 17.16 -21.66
C GLN A 168 5.94 18.20 -21.34
N PRO A 169 5.34 18.20 -20.13
CA PRO A 169 4.34 19.20 -19.78
C PRO A 169 4.91 20.27 -18.85
N GLU A 170 4.34 21.47 -18.97
CA GLU A 170 4.61 22.64 -18.12
C GLU A 170 4.62 22.25 -16.63
N MET A 171 5.56 22.81 -15.85
CA MET A 171 5.86 22.43 -14.46
C MET A 171 4.61 22.24 -13.56
N LEU A 172 3.57 23.05 -13.75
CA LEU A 172 2.31 22.96 -13.01
C LEU A 172 1.52 21.67 -13.26
N GLU A 173 1.49 21.17 -14.50
CA GLU A 173 0.79 19.92 -14.81
C GLU A 173 1.49 18.72 -14.17
N SER A 174 2.83 18.75 -14.13
CA SER A 174 3.62 17.73 -13.43
C SER A 174 3.37 17.76 -11.91
N VAL A 175 3.33 18.96 -11.31
CA VAL A 175 2.96 19.14 -9.89
C VAL A 175 1.60 18.51 -9.58
N LEU A 176 0.59 18.82 -10.41
CA LEU A 176 -0.78 18.34 -10.18
C LEU A 176 -0.90 16.83 -10.34
N ARG A 177 -0.24 16.25 -11.37
CA ARG A 177 -0.20 14.81 -11.57
C ARG A 177 0.44 14.09 -10.40
N ASP A 178 1.59 14.57 -9.92
CA ASP A 178 2.34 13.93 -8.84
C ASP A 178 1.61 14.10 -7.50
N TYR A 179 0.96 15.25 -7.27
CA TYR A 179 0.06 15.46 -6.13
C TYR A 179 -1.15 14.51 -6.17
N MET A 180 -1.78 14.33 -7.34
CA MET A 180 -2.87 13.37 -7.50
C MET A 180 -2.43 11.94 -7.18
N LEU A 181 -1.24 11.55 -7.65
CA LEU A 181 -0.65 10.24 -7.39
C LEU A 181 -0.46 10.02 -5.88
N LEU A 182 0.15 10.96 -5.17
CA LEU A 182 0.34 10.92 -3.71
C LEU A 182 -0.99 10.88 -2.95
N SER A 183 -1.96 11.71 -3.35
CA SER A 183 -3.29 11.77 -2.73
C SER A 183 -4.07 10.47 -2.90
N CYS A 184 -3.97 9.86 -4.08
CA CYS A 184 -4.59 8.58 -4.36
C CYS A 184 -3.91 7.43 -3.61
N PHE A 185 -2.58 7.39 -3.58
CA PHE A 185 -1.86 6.39 -2.81
C PHE A 185 -2.20 6.48 -1.33
N LYS A 186 -2.24 7.68 -0.75
CA LYS A 186 -2.67 7.90 0.64
C LYS A 186 -4.03 7.27 0.93
N LYS A 187 -5.03 7.51 0.06
CA LYS A 187 -6.38 6.95 0.22
C LYS A 187 -6.38 5.43 0.17
N ASP A 188 -5.61 4.85 -0.74
CA ASP A 188 -5.54 3.39 -0.87
C ASP A 188 -4.69 2.73 0.21
N ALA A 189 -3.63 3.37 0.72
CA ALA A 189 -2.86 2.91 1.86
C ALA A 189 -3.74 2.85 3.13
N HIS A 190 -4.57 3.88 3.37
CA HIS A 190 -5.58 3.85 4.43
C HIS A 190 -6.58 2.69 4.24
N LYS A 191 -6.99 2.43 3.00
CA LYS A 191 -7.90 1.32 2.67
C LYS A 191 -7.24 -0.05 2.93
N MET A 192 -5.98 -0.24 2.54
CA MET A 192 -5.20 -1.45 2.85
C MET A 192 -5.16 -1.70 4.36
N GLU A 193 -4.82 -0.67 5.14
CA GLU A 193 -4.79 -0.72 6.61
C GLU A 193 -6.17 -1.09 7.19
N THR A 194 -7.23 -0.43 6.72
CA THR A 194 -8.61 -0.64 7.18
C THR A 194 -9.05 -2.09 6.93
N PHE A 195 -8.77 -2.64 5.76
CA PHE A 195 -9.11 -4.02 5.42
C PHE A 195 -8.36 -5.03 6.28
N LEU A 196 -7.07 -4.80 6.55
CA LEU A 196 -6.28 -5.67 7.43
C LEU A 196 -6.76 -5.59 8.89
N LYS A 197 -7.14 -4.41 9.38
CA LYS A 197 -7.72 -4.24 10.72
C LYS A 197 -9.09 -4.91 10.85
N LEU A 198 -9.94 -4.79 9.82
CA LEU A 198 -11.21 -5.51 9.74
C LEU A 198 -11.00 -7.02 9.77
N LEU A 199 -10.04 -7.52 8.99
CA LEU A 199 -9.68 -8.95 8.96
C LEU A 199 -9.27 -9.46 10.35
N LYS A 200 -8.42 -8.70 11.05
CA LYS A 200 -8.05 -9.03 12.44
C LYS A 200 -9.26 -9.03 13.36
N CYS A 201 -10.09 -7.99 13.28
CA CYS A 201 -11.28 -7.88 14.10
C CYS A 201 -12.20 -9.11 13.94
N ARG A 202 -12.44 -9.56 12.70
CA ARG A 202 -13.26 -10.76 12.44
C ARG A 202 -12.67 -12.06 13.00
N GLN A 203 -11.34 -12.14 13.12
CA GLN A 203 -10.65 -13.28 13.73
C GLN A 203 -10.68 -13.26 15.26
N THR A 204 -10.64 -12.08 15.88
CA THR A 204 -10.50 -11.95 17.35
C THR A 204 -11.82 -11.66 18.06
N ASP A 205 -12.73 -10.91 17.45
CA ASP A 205 -14.00 -10.47 18.06
C ASP A 205 -15.08 -10.26 16.98
N LYS A 206 -15.81 -11.33 16.66
CA LYS A 206 -16.82 -11.37 15.58
C LYS A 206 -17.96 -10.35 15.73
N TYR A 207 -18.16 -9.76 16.90
CA TYR A 207 -19.36 -8.97 17.21
C TYR A 207 -19.14 -7.44 17.27
N ASN A 208 -17.90 -6.94 17.24
CA ASN A 208 -17.59 -5.50 17.42
C ASN A 208 -16.92 -4.81 16.21
N CYS A 209 -16.89 -5.42 15.03
CA CYS A 209 -16.18 -4.87 13.86
C CYS A 209 -16.91 -3.75 13.09
N ALA A 210 -18.05 -3.26 13.59
CA ALA A 210 -18.90 -2.28 12.90
C ALA A 210 -18.29 -0.87 12.73
N LEU A 211 -17.14 -0.62 13.37
CA LEU A 211 -16.42 0.66 13.30
C LEU A 211 -15.54 0.79 12.05
N TYR A 212 -15.28 -0.32 11.34
CA TYR A 212 -14.54 -0.34 10.08
C TYR A 212 -15.48 -0.25 8.86
#